data_AF-A0AAX2S0Z0-F1
#
_entry.id   AF-A0AAX2S0Z0-F1
#
_cell.length_a   1.000
_cell.length_b   1.000
_cell.length_c   1.000
_cell.angle_alpha   90.00
_cell.angle_beta   90.00
_cell.angle_gamma   90.00
#
_symmetry.space_group_name_H-M   'P 1'
#
loop_
_entity.id
_entity.type
_entity.pdbx_description
1 polymer ?
#
loop_
_entity_poly.entity_id
_entity_poly.type
_entity_poly.pdbx_seq_one_letter_code
_entity_poly.pdbx_strand_id
1 'polypeptide(L)'
;MFNQSESRQTVRKEKQAEAIIHQENCELNCETDEKTAKRKQRSYVNSQTARKHGGYARYFKDKSAFDVVVDFSLKDEIDLMRQRAVSAVESIEKFTALLANANTAEEKSLYAKLIESTDKALERAVGRIENLNHTDNNIANLLSQIELRKVQSKKVMAETEKLKQEMNAKTAGHHKLEYLQEFN
;
A
#
# COMPACT_ATOMS: atom_id res chain seq x y z
N MET A 1 21.16 -6.51 58.28
CA MET A 1 20.45 -5.44 57.54
C MET A 1 21.17 -5.28 56.21
N PHE A 2 20.63 -5.84 55.13
CA PHE A 2 21.26 -5.85 53.81
C PHE A 2 20.64 -4.78 52.91
N ASN A 3 21.51 -4.00 52.28
CA ASN A 3 21.25 -2.75 51.55
C ASN A 3 20.28 -2.91 50.37
N GLN A 4 19.14 -2.24 50.44
CA GLN A 4 18.18 -2.12 49.32
C GLN A 4 18.53 -1.00 48.31
N SER A 5 19.69 -0.35 48.44
CA SER A 5 20.13 0.74 47.57
C SER A 5 20.95 0.30 46.34
N GLU A 6 21.61 -0.87 46.40
CA GLU A 6 22.48 -1.35 45.30
C GLU A 6 21.68 -1.97 44.14
N SER A 7 20.49 -2.52 44.41
CA SER A 7 19.62 -3.16 43.41
C SER A 7 18.86 -2.19 42.50
N ARG A 8 18.82 -0.88 42.83
CA ARG A 8 18.21 0.15 41.97
C ARG A 8 19.20 0.82 41.01
N GLN A 9 20.51 0.71 41.24
CA GLN A 9 21.53 1.27 40.36
C GLN A 9 21.88 0.35 39.18
N THR A 10 21.77 -0.97 39.34
CA THR A 10 22.01 -1.97 38.28
C THR A 10 20.93 -1.91 37.19
N VAL A 11 19.66 -1.79 37.58
CA VAL A 11 18.50 -1.73 36.66
C VAL A 11 18.47 -0.46 35.79
N ARG A 12 19.09 0.64 36.24
CA ARG A 12 19.18 1.90 35.47
C ARG A 12 20.33 1.90 34.46
N LYS A 13 21.43 1.19 34.73
CA LYS A 13 22.56 1.07 33.80
C LYS A 13 22.28 0.10 32.65
N GLU A 14 21.51 -0.97 32.90
CA GLU A 14 21.11 -1.93 31.86
C GLU A 14 20.18 -1.30 30.81
N LYS A 15 19.21 -0.47 31.23
CA LYS A 15 18.30 0.24 30.31
C LYS A 15 18.96 1.33 29.45
N GLN A 16 20.12 1.85 29.85
CA GLN A 16 20.85 2.84 29.05
C GLN A 16 21.86 2.20 28.09
N ALA A 17 22.33 0.98 28.35
CA ALA A 17 23.18 0.23 27.41
C ALA A 17 22.38 -0.39 26.25
N GLU A 18 21.14 -0.82 26.50
CA GLU A 18 20.25 -1.39 25.46
C GLU A 18 19.72 -0.37 24.45
N ALA A 19 19.70 0.92 24.80
CA ALA A 19 19.25 1.99 23.91
C ALA A 19 20.31 2.48 22.91
N ILE A 20 21.60 2.17 23.14
CA ILE A 20 22.72 2.67 22.32
C ILE A 20 23.08 1.73 21.16
N ILE A 21 22.64 0.46 21.19
CA ILE A 21 23.00 -0.51 20.14
C ILE A 21 22.08 -0.40 18.90
N HIS A 22 21.01 0.38 18.93
CA HIS A 22 20.04 0.42 17.84
C HIS A 22 20.32 1.47 16.73
N GLN A 23 21.44 2.19 16.76
CA GLN A 23 21.67 3.31 15.83
C GLN A 23 22.97 3.29 15.02
N GLU A 24 23.77 2.21 15.07
CA GLU A 24 24.94 2.11 14.19
C GLU A 24 24.97 0.77 13.47
N ASN A 25 25.26 0.84 12.17
CA ASN A 25 25.63 -0.25 11.28
C ASN A 25 24.53 -0.89 10.39
N CYS A 26 23.78 -0.07 9.65
CA CYS A 26 23.01 -0.55 8.48
C CYS A 26 23.63 -0.11 7.14
N GLU A 27 24.95 0.03 7.09
CA GLU A 27 25.70 0.19 5.84
C GLU A 27 27.01 -0.58 5.98
N LEU A 28 27.04 -1.84 5.54
CA LEU A 28 28.17 -2.50 4.87
C LEU A 28 27.88 -4.01 4.71
N ASN A 29 27.92 -4.44 3.45
CA ASN A 29 28.16 -5.81 2.97
C ASN A 29 26.99 -6.81 2.97
N CYS A 30 26.39 -6.88 1.79
CA CYS A 30 25.76 -8.05 1.20
C CYS A 30 26.70 -9.29 1.17
N GLU A 31 26.06 -10.46 1.26
CA GLU A 31 26.49 -11.79 0.79
C GLU A 31 27.78 -12.38 1.38
N THR A 32 27.63 -13.28 2.37
CA THR A 32 28.10 -14.68 2.30
C THR A 32 27.61 -15.47 3.52
N ASP A 33 27.29 -16.73 3.29
CA ASP A 33 27.16 -17.84 4.25
C ASP A 33 25.83 -18.06 4.98
N GLU A 34 25.06 -18.99 4.41
CA GLU A 34 24.03 -19.78 5.07
C GLU A 34 24.60 -20.48 6.32
N LYS A 35 24.06 -20.17 7.50
CA LYS A 35 23.62 -21.15 8.51
C LYS A 35 22.91 -20.48 9.68
N THR A 36 21.68 -20.95 9.93
CA THR A 36 20.90 -20.81 11.17
C THR A 36 20.60 -19.40 11.68
N ALA A 37 19.57 -18.77 11.12
CA ALA A 37 18.76 -17.78 11.84
C ALA A 37 17.28 -17.98 11.49
N LYS A 38 16.41 -17.98 12.52
CA LYS A 38 14.94 -18.08 12.36
C LYS A 38 14.49 -17.13 11.26
N ARG A 39 13.87 -17.69 10.21
CA ARG A 39 13.32 -16.97 9.05
C ARG A 39 12.51 -15.77 9.54
N LYS A 40 13.12 -14.57 9.48
CA LYS A 40 12.42 -13.29 9.64
C LYS A 40 11.30 -13.34 8.61
N GLN A 41 10.04 -13.41 9.05
CA GLN A 41 8.92 -13.33 8.14
C GLN A 41 9.06 -12.00 7.42
N ARG A 42 9.49 -12.06 6.15
CA ARG A 42 9.50 -10.93 5.24
C ARG A 42 8.03 -10.50 5.19
N SER A 43 7.70 -9.40 5.84
CA SER A 43 6.38 -8.80 5.70
C SER A 43 6.26 -8.48 4.22
N TYR A 44 5.50 -9.32 3.53
CA TYR A 44 5.19 -9.13 2.13
C TYR A 44 4.26 -7.93 2.11
N VAL A 45 4.86 -6.74 2.05
CA VAL A 45 4.17 -5.50 1.70
C VAL A 45 3.32 -5.86 0.49
N ASN A 46 2.02 -5.58 0.60
CA ASN A 46 0.93 -5.97 -0.28
C ASN A 46 1.20 -5.69 -1.77
N SER A 47 2.09 -6.46 -2.39
CA SER A 47 2.26 -6.51 -3.84
C SER A 47 1.10 -7.35 -4.34
N GLN A 48 0.06 -6.66 -4.82
CA GLN A 48 -1.00 -7.31 -5.61
C GLN A 48 -0.39 -8.09 -6.78
N THR A 49 0.74 -7.62 -7.30
CA THR A 49 1.57 -8.26 -8.35
C THR A 49 2.10 -9.66 -8.01
N ALA A 50 2.18 -10.07 -6.75
CA ALA A 50 2.62 -11.42 -6.39
C ALA A 50 1.46 -12.39 -6.11
N ARG A 51 0.25 -11.87 -6.04
CA ARG A 51 -0.95 -12.69 -5.89
C ARG A 51 -1.48 -13.00 -7.27
N LYS A 52 -0.85 -13.97 -7.94
CA LYS A 52 -1.35 -14.57 -9.19
C LYS A 52 -2.83 -14.98 -9.11
N HIS A 53 -3.31 -15.17 -7.89
CA HIS A 53 -4.68 -15.55 -7.61
C HIS A 53 -5.19 -14.67 -6.47
N GLY A 54 -6.38 -14.08 -6.63
CA GLY A 54 -7.03 -13.27 -5.59
C GLY A 54 -7.11 -14.00 -4.24
N GLY A 55 -7.30 -13.28 -3.14
CA GLY A 55 -7.24 -13.83 -1.77
C GLY A 55 -8.10 -15.08 -1.49
N TYR A 56 -9.09 -15.36 -2.35
CA TYR A 56 -9.96 -16.53 -2.31
C TYR A 56 -9.32 -17.84 -2.77
N ALA A 57 -8.24 -17.81 -3.55
CA ALA A 57 -7.59 -19.04 -4.05
C ALA A 57 -7.01 -19.93 -2.94
N ARG A 58 -6.79 -19.37 -1.74
CA ARG A 58 -6.34 -20.14 -0.56
C ARG A 58 -7.38 -21.15 -0.07
N TYR A 59 -8.65 -20.97 -0.42
CA TYR A 59 -9.75 -21.82 0.04
C TYR A 59 -10.09 -22.96 -0.93
N PHE A 60 -9.44 -23.03 -2.10
CA PHE A 60 -9.63 -24.08 -3.09
C PHE A 60 -8.53 -25.15 -2.98
N LYS A 61 -8.93 -26.43 -3.05
CA LYS A 61 -8.03 -27.59 -2.96
C LYS A 61 -7.20 -27.76 -4.24
N ASP A 62 -7.84 -27.58 -5.39
CA ASP A 62 -7.17 -27.58 -6.69
C ASP A 62 -6.81 -26.15 -7.09
N LYS A 63 -5.56 -25.96 -7.47
CA LYS A 63 -4.98 -24.66 -7.84
C LYS A 63 -4.64 -24.56 -9.33
N SER A 64 -4.70 -25.67 -10.05
CA SER A 64 -4.32 -25.76 -11.47
C SER A 64 -5.14 -24.82 -12.36
N ALA A 65 -6.41 -24.60 -12.01
CA ALA A 65 -7.31 -23.69 -12.72
C ALA A 65 -6.91 -22.20 -12.60
N PHE A 66 -6.11 -21.83 -11.60
CA PHE A 66 -5.76 -20.44 -11.36
C PHE A 66 -4.48 -19.98 -12.09
N ASP A 67 -3.66 -20.90 -12.61
CA ASP A 67 -2.52 -20.56 -13.49
C ASP A 67 -2.98 -20.05 -14.88
N VAL A 68 -4.25 -20.29 -15.22
CA VAL A 68 -4.90 -19.83 -16.47
C VAL A 68 -5.58 -18.47 -16.28
N VAL A 69 -5.74 -18.00 -15.04
CA VAL A 69 -6.44 -16.74 -14.74
C VAL A 69 -5.50 -15.57 -15.06
N VAL A 70 -5.81 -14.85 -16.13
CA VAL A 70 -5.18 -13.57 -16.47
C VAL A 70 -5.37 -12.61 -15.29
N ASP A 71 -4.30 -11.91 -14.89
CA ASP A 71 -4.35 -10.91 -13.82
C ASP A 71 -5.55 -9.98 -14.04
N PHE A 72 -6.48 -9.99 -13.08
CA PHE A 72 -7.70 -9.17 -13.15
C PHE A 72 -7.39 -7.78 -12.59
N SER A 73 -7.32 -6.78 -13.46
CA SER A 73 -6.96 -5.43 -13.04
C SER A 73 -8.15 -4.70 -12.40
N LEU A 74 -7.85 -3.60 -11.70
CA LEU A 74 -8.88 -2.73 -11.14
C LEU A 74 -9.85 -2.21 -12.23
N LYS A 75 -9.32 -1.95 -13.43
CA LYS A 75 -10.10 -1.50 -14.58
C LYS A 75 -11.02 -2.59 -15.11
N ASP A 76 -10.55 -3.83 -15.17
CA ASP A 76 -11.37 -4.98 -15.57
C ASP A 76 -12.52 -5.21 -14.59
N GLU A 77 -12.29 -4.99 -13.28
CA GLU A 77 -13.36 -5.05 -12.28
C GLU A 77 -14.40 -3.96 -12.47
N ILE A 78 -13.97 -2.72 -12.75
CA ILE A 78 -14.88 -1.60 -13.01
C ILE A 78 -15.72 -1.89 -14.27
N ASP A 79 -15.11 -2.38 -15.34
CA ASP A 79 -15.81 -2.66 -16.59
C ASP A 79 -16.79 -3.84 -16.46
N LEU A 80 -16.42 -4.88 -15.72
CA LEU A 80 -17.33 -5.96 -15.35
C LEU A 80 -18.53 -5.44 -14.53
N MET A 81 -18.30 -4.53 -13.59
CA MET A 81 -19.37 -3.95 -12.79
C MET A 81 -20.29 -3.03 -13.59
N ARG A 82 -19.74 -2.26 -14.54
CA ARG A 82 -20.55 -1.49 -15.50
C ARG A 82 -21.42 -2.39 -16.35
N GLN A 83 -20.89 -3.48 -16.89
CA GLN A 83 -21.67 -4.47 -17.64
C GLN A 83 -22.78 -5.09 -16.78
N ARG A 84 -22.49 -5.42 -15.51
CA ARG A 84 -23.50 -5.94 -14.58
C ARG A 84 -24.60 -4.91 -14.29
N ALA A 85 -24.24 -3.63 -14.15
CA ALA A 85 -25.22 -2.56 -13.96
C ALA A 85 -26.13 -2.42 -15.19
N VAL A 86 -25.56 -2.39 -16.40
CA VAL A 86 -26.34 -2.36 -17.66
C VAL A 86 -27.28 -3.57 -17.75
N SER A 87 -26.77 -4.78 -17.51
CA SER A 87 -27.58 -5.99 -17.53
C SER A 87 -28.71 -5.99 -16.49
N ALA A 88 -28.47 -5.42 -15.30
CA ALA A 88 -29.49 -5.26 -14.28
C ALA A 88 -30.60 -4.28 -14.72
N VAL A 89 -30.23 -3.15 -15.33
CA VAL A 89 -31.19 -2.18 -15.89
C VAL A 89 -32.05 -2.83 -16.98
N GLU A 90 -31.43 -3.51 -17.94
CA GLU A 90 -32.16 -4.25 -18.99
C GLU A 90 -33.11 -5.31 -18.41
N SER A 91 -32.71 -5.96 -17.32
CA SER A 91 -33.54 -6.96 -16.64
C SER A 91 -34.74 -6.31 -15.95
N ILE A 92 -34.54 -5.15 -15.30
CA ILE A 92 -35.63 -4.35 -14.70
C ILE A 92 -36.63 -3.93 -15.78
N GLU A 93 -36.17 -3.44 -16.93
CA GLU A 93 -37.04 -3.08 -18.05
C GLU A 93 -37.87 -4.27 -18.56
N LYS A 94 -37.24 -5.44 -18.71
CA LYS A 94 -37.94 -6.67 -19.11
C LYS A 94 -38.98 -7.10 -18.08
N PHE A 95 -38.64 -7.10 -16.79
CA PHE A 95 -39.56 -7.52 -15.74
C PHE A 95 -40.70 -6.52 -15.52
N THR A 96 -40.46 -5.23 -15.70
CA THR A 96 -41.52 -4.21 -15.66
C THR A 96 -42.50 -4.37 -16.83
N ALA A 97 -42.02 -4.67 -18.04
CA ALA A 97 -42.87 -5.00 -19.17
C ALA A 97 -43.68 -6.29 -18.95
N LEU A 98 -43.07 -7.33 -18.38
CA LEU A 98 -43.78 -8.57 -18.01
C LEU A 98 -44.81 -8.34 -16.91
N LEU A 99 -44.51 -7.49 -15.93
CA LEU A 99 -45.45 -7.10 -14.87
C LEU A 99 -46.68 -6.39 -15.43
N ALA A 100 -46.50 -5.51 -16.42
CA ALA A 100 -47.60 -4.81 -17.08
C ALA A 100 -48.53 -5.76 -17.86
N ASN A 101 -47.98 -6.82 -18.46
CA ASN A 101 -48.71 -7.80 -19.26
C ASN A 101 -49.20 -9.02 -18.45
N ALA A 102 -48.89 -9.10 -17.15
CA ALA A 102 -49.24 -10.24 -16.32
C ALA A 102 -50.75 -10.31 -16.05
N ASN A 103 -51.33 -11.50 -16.25
CA ASN A 103 -52.78 -11.72 -16.10
C ASN A 103 -53.14 -12.30 -14.74
N THR A 104 -52.23 -13.05 -14.12
CA THR A 104 -52.45 -13.67 -12.81
C THR A 104 -51.85 -12.85 -11.66
N ALA A 105 -52.43 -12.96 -10.46
CA ALA A 105 -51.89 -12.31 -9.27
C ALA A 105 -50.52 -12.90 -8.86
N GLU A 106 -50.30 -14.18 -9.12
CA GLU A 106 -49.05 -14.87 -8.82
C GLU A 106 -47.90 -14.36 -9.69
N GLU A 107 -48.11 -14.23 -11.01
CA GLU A 107 -47.12 -13.64 -11.94
C GLU A 107 -46.78 -12.19 -11.54
N LYS A 108 -47.79 -11.39 -11.18
CA LYS A 108 -47.56 -10.01 -10.72
C LYS A 108 -46.67 -9.96 -9.47
N SER A 109 -46.93 -10.84 -8.49
CA SER A 109 -46.10 -10.94 -7.29
C SER A 109 -44.67 -11.40 -7.61
N LEU A 110 -44.52 -12.37 -8.52
CA LEU A 110 -43.22 -12.87 -8.93
C LEU A 110 -42.38 -11.79 -9.61
N TYR A 111 -42.93 -11.10 -10.62
CA TYR A 111 -42.21 -10.06 -11.34
C TYR A 111 -41.87 -8.87 -10.44
N ALA A 112 -42.76 -8.47 -9.53
CA ALA A 112 -42.46 -7.42 -8.55
C ALA A 112 -41.26 -7.78 -7.65
N LYS A 113 -41.20 -9.02 -7.14
CA LYS A 113 -40.05 -9.51 -6.36
C LYS A 113 -38.77 -9.54 -7.19
N LEU A 114 -38.89 -9.93 -8.45
CA LEU A 114 -37.74 -10.02 -9.35
C LEU A 114 -37.16 -8.63 -9.64
N ILE A 115 -38.01 -7.63 -9.90
CA ILE A 115 -37.64 -6.22 -10.03
C ILE A 115 -36.89 -5.74 -8.78
N GLU A 116 -37.45 -5.94 -7.59
CA GLU A 116 -36.80 -5.55 -6.33
C GLU A 116 -35.43 -6.22 -6.15
N SER A 117 -35.33 -7.50 -6.50
CA SER A 117 -34.07 -8.24 -6.40
C SER A 117 -33.00 -7.72 -7.37
N THR A 118 -33.40 -7.35 -8.59
CA THR A 118 -32.51 -6.78 -9.61
C THR A 118 -32.11 -5.35 -9.28
N ASP A 119 -33.00 -4.56 -8.68
CA ASP A 119 -32.71 -3.20 -8.24
C ASP A 119 -31.64 -3.19 -7.15
N LYS A 120 -31.77 -4.08 -6.14
CA LYS A 120 -30.71 -4.30 -5.15
C LYS A 120 -29.40 -4.78 -5.77
N ALA A 121 -29.45 -5.53 -6.88
CA ALA A 121 -28.24 -5.94 -7.59
C ALA A 121 -27.59 -4.79 -8.35
N LEU A 122 -28.39 -3.88 -8.91
CA LEU A 122 -27.94 -2.64 -9.53
C LEU A 122 -27.27 -1.73 -8.50
N GLU A 123 -27.91 -1.47 -7.36
CA GLU A 123 -27.34 -0.65 -6.28
C GLU A 123 -25.97 -1.18 -5.82
N ARG A 124 -25.84 -2.50 -5.66
CA ARG A 124 -24.56 -3.13 -5.32
C ARG A 124 -23.50 -2.93 -6.40
N ALA A 125 -23.88 -3.03 -7.67
CA ALA A 125 -22.95 -2.81 -8.78
C ALA A 125 -22.49 -1.35 -8.83
N VAL A 126 -23.41 -0.39 -8.68
CA VAL A 126 -23.12 1.05 -8.63
C VAL A 126 -22.21 1.40 -7.45
N GLY A 127 -22.55 0.95 -6.24
CA GLY A 127 -21.72 1.19 -5.06
C GLY A 127 -20.33 0.55 -5.18
N ARG A 128 -20.19 -0.58 -5.89
CA ARG A 128 -18.88 -1.15 -6.18
C ARG A 128 -18.11 -0.29 -7.18
N ILE A 129 -18.74 0.19 -8.26
CA ILE A 129 -18.12 1.10 -9.24
C ILE A 129 -17.58 2.36 -8.55
N GLU A 130 -18.38 2.97 -7.68
CA GLU A 130 -17.99 4.17 -6.94
C GLU A 130 -16.76 3.95 -6.06
N ASN A 131 -16.76 2.86 -5.28
CA ASN A 131 -15.64 2.50 -4.40
C ASN A 131 -14.36 2.17 -5.19
N LEU A 132 -14.48 1.47 -6.31
CA LEU A 132 -13.34 1.13 -7.17
C LEU A 132 -12.77 2.39 -7.83
N ASN A 133 -13.62 3.28 -8.35
CA ASN A 133 -13.18 4.58 -8.90
C ASN A 133 -12.53 5.46 -7.84
N HIS A 134 -13.04 5.47 -6.61
CA HIS A 134 -12.41 6.19 -5.50
C HIS A 134 -11.00 5.64 -5.22
N THR A 135 -10.84 4.32 -5.24
CA THR A 135 -9.55 3.66 -5.06
C THR A 135 -8.58 4.00 -6.21
N ASP A 136 -9.05 3.98 -7.45
CA ASP A 136 -8.25 4.31 -8.63
C ASP A 136 -7.72 5.76 -8.59
N ASN A 137 -8.61 6.71 -8.25
CA ASN A 137 -8.24 8.12 -8.08
C ASN A 137 -7.23 8.33 -6.93
N ASN A 138 -7.39 7.61 -5.82
CA ASN A 138 -6.44 7.68 -4.70
C ASN A 138 -5.05 7.16 -5.11
N ILE A 139 -4.99 6.07 -5.87
CA ILE A 139 -3.73 5.53 -6.41
C ILE A 139 -3.06 6.56 -7.33
N ALA A 140 -3.81 7.16 -8.25
CA ALA A 140 -3.30 8.20 -9.15
C ALA A 140 -2.74 9.41 -8.37
N ASN A 141 -3.44 9.86 -7.34
CA ASN A 141 -2.99 10.94 -6.47
C ASN A 141 -1.70 10.58 -5.73
N LEU A 142 -1.62 9.38 -5.14
CA LEU A 142 -0.42 8.91 -4.46
C LEU A 142 0.79 8.85 -5.38
N LEU A 143 0.62 8.38 -6.62
CA LEU A 143 1.68 8.35 -7.62
C LEU A 143 2.20 9.76 -7.93
N SER A 144 1.28 10.72 -8.15
CA SER A 144 1.63 12.13 -8.35
C SER A 144 2.40 12.72 -7.15
N GLN A 145 1.97 12.43 -5.92
CA GLN A 145 2.69 12.87 -4.71
C GLN A 145 4.07 12.24 -4.60
N ILE A 146 4.23 10.97 -4.98
CA ILE A 146 5.54 10.29 -4.99
C ILE A 146 6.48 10.96 -5.99
N GLU A 147 6.00 11.29 -7.19
CA GLU A 147 6.79 12.00 -8.20
C GLU A 147 7.22 13.38 -7.72
N LEU A 148 6.30 14.15 -7.11
CA LEU A 148 6.61 15.44 -6.52
C LEU A 148 7.70 15.31 -5.44
N ARG A 149 7.56 14.34 -4.52
CA ARG A 149 8.54 14.09 -3.46
C ARG A 149 9.90 13.67 -4.01
N LYS A 150 9.95 12.91 -5.11
CA LYS A 150 11.21 12.56 -5.78
C LYS A 150 11.92 13.81 -6.30
N VAL A 151 11.19 14.74 -6.93
CA VAL A 151 11.76 16.00 -7.42
C VAL A 151 12.23 16.89 -6.27
N GLN A 152 11.43 17.03 -5.22
CA GLN A 152 11.80 17.77 -4.01
C GLN A 152 13.06 17.19 -3.35
N SER A 153 13.15 15.87 -3.24
CA SER A 153 14.32 15.19 -2.69
C SER A 153 15.58 15.49 -3.52
N LYS A 154 15.50 15.44 -4.86
CA LYS A 154 16.63 15.83 -5.73
C LYS A 154 17.05 17.28 -5.55
N LYS A 155 16.09 18.19 -5.40
CA LYS A 155 16.37 19.61 -5.14
C LYS A 155 17.11 19.80 -3.81
N VAL A 156 16.61 19.18 -2.74
CA VAL A 156 17.24 19.26 -1.40
C VAL A 156 18.66 18.70 -1.45
N MET A 157 18.88 17.57 -2.14
CA MET A 157 20.23 17.00 -2.33
C MET A 157 21.19 17.96 -3.04
N ALA A 158 20.74 18.64 -4.09
CA ALA A 158 21.58 19.61 -4.80
C ALA A 158 21.90 20.85 -3.94
N GLU A 159 20.93 21.32 -3.15
CA GLU A 159 21.13 22.44 -2.23
C GLU A 159 22.09 22.07 -1.08
N THR A 160 21.99 20.86 -0.53
CA THR A 160 22.91 20.38 0.51
C THR A 160 24.32 20.16 -0.02
N GLU A 161 24.48 19.66 -1.25
CA GLU A 161 25.77 19.57 -1.93
C GLU A 161 26.43 20.95 -2.12
N LYS A 162 25.65 21.93 -2.58
CA LYS A 162 26.13 23.32 -2.73
C LYS A 162 26.56 23.91 -1.40
N LEU A 163 25.74 23.76 -0.35
CA LEU A 163 26.08 24.24 1.00
C LEU A 163 27.34 23.55 1.53
N LYS A 164 27.50 22.25 1.30
CA LYS A 164 28.71 21.50 1.68
C LYS A 164 29.96 22.05 0.98
N GLN A 165 29.86 22.37 -0.31
CA GLN A 165 30.95 22.99 -1.06
C GLN A 165 31.29 24.38 -0.51
N GLU A 166 30.29 25.22 -0.22
CA GLU A 166 30.49 26.55 0.37
C GLU A 166 31.15 26.48 1.74
N MET A 167 30.73 25.53 2.60
CA MET A 167 31.34 25.30 3.91
C MET A 167 32.78 24.84 3.79
N ASN A 168 33.07 23.86 2.93
CA ASN A 168 34.42 23.38 2.69
C ASN A 168 35.35 24.49 2.18
N ALA A 169 34.86 25.35 1.26
CA ALA A 169 35.62 26.49 0.76
C ALA A 169 35.94 27.51 1.87
N LYS A 170 35.00 27.78 2.77
CA LYS A 170 35.22 28.66 3.93
C LYS A 170 36.25 28.08 4.91
N THR A 171 36.15 26.80 5.24
CA THR A 171 37.11 26.13 6.15
C THR A 171 38.52 26.09 5.55
N ALA A 172 38.64 25.80 4.25
CA ALA A 172 39.92 25.86 3.55
C ALA A 172 40.53 27.27 3.52
N GLY A 173 39.70 28.30 3.34
CA GLY A 173 40.12 29.70 3.45
C GLY A 173 40.60 30.08 4.85
N HIS A 174 39.93 29.58 5.89
CA HIS A 174 40.31 29.82 7.29
C HIS A 174 41.67 29.20 7.62
N HIS A 175 41.88 27.93 7.27
CA HIS A 175 43.17 27.26 7.51
C HIS A 175 44.34 27.93 6.79
N LYS A 176 44.12 28.51 5.60
CA LYS A 176 45.16 29.26 4.88
C LYS A 176 45.53 30.57 5.59
N LEU A 177 44.59 31.22 6.28
CA LEU A 177 44.84 32.44 7.05
C LEU A 177 45.58 32.13 8.36
N GLU A 178 45.20 31.07 9.07
CA GLU A 178 45.92 30.61 10.27
C GLU A 178 47.39 30.30 9.95
N TYR A 179 47.64 29.56 8.85
CA TYR A 179 49.00 29.25 8.39
C TYR A 179 49.82 30.49 7.97
N LEU A 180 49.20 31.64 7.70
CA LEU A 180 49.92 32.88 7.40
C LEU A 180 50.15 33.74 8.66
N GLN A 181 49.36 33.52 9.71
CA GLN A 181 49.54 34.16 11.01
C GLN A 181 50.61 33.47 11.86
N GLU A 182 50.84 32.16 11.70
CA GLU A 182 51.88 31.42 12.45
C GLU A 182 53.32 31.68 11.95
N PHE A 183 53.50 32.35 10.80
CA PHE A 183 54.81 32.62 10.19
C PHE A 183 55.21 34.12 10.19
N ASN A 184 54.46 34.97 10.90
CA ASN A 184 54.80 36.38 11.17
C ASN A 184 54.98 36.62 12.67
#